data_AF-A0A1Y2DAV6-F1
#
_entry.id   AF-A0A1Y2DAV6-F1
#
_cell.length_a   1.000
_cell.length_b   1.000
_cell.length_c   1.000
_cell.angle_alpha   90.00
_cell.angle_beta   90.00
_cell.angle_gamma   90.00
#
_symmetry.space_group_name_H-M   'P 1'
#
loop_
_entity.id
_entity.type
_entity.pdbx_description
1 polymer ?
#
loop_
_entity_poly.entity_id
_entity_poly.type
_entity_poly.pdbx_seq_one_letter_code
_entity_poly.pdbx_strand_id
1 'polypeptide(L)'
;AATAHLTVALPSNGTVIKADYWAQFCDDTDCSQGCGESVQVSNPGCLNESGRRSILFHGGANGDYALVVSPSGNCPCQENCASVPTGTTCWDISQYASSQSFRFIGGSCSGNNC
;
A
#
# COMPACT_ATOMS: atom_id res chain seq x y z
N ALA A 1 55.09 12.01 -22.23
CA ALA A 1 53.67 12.42 -22.19
C ALA A 1 52.86 11.20 -21.82
N ALA A 2 52.12 11.22 -20.70
CA ALA A 2 51.35 10.07 -20.21
C ALA A 2 49.88 10.48 -20.12
N THR A 3 49.02 9.85 -20.92
CA THR A 3 47.58 10.07 -20.98
C THR A 3 46.87 9.17 -19.98
N ALA A 4 46.23 9.76 -18.99
CA ALA A 4 45.40 9.07 -18.00
C ALA A 4 44.05 8.69 -18.63
N HIS A 5 43.66 7.42 -18.49
CA HIS A 5 42.36 6.92 -18.92
C HIS A 5 41.33 7.18 -17.81
N LEU A 6 40.32 8.00 -18.11
CA LEU A 6 39.15 8.19 -17.25
C LEU A 6 38.20 7.01 -17.41
N THR A 7 38.08 6.17 -16.39
CA THR A 7 37.00 5.18 -16.27
C THR A 7 35.79 5.85 -15.62
N VAL A 8 34.72 6.04 -16.39
CA VAL A 8 33.41 6.45 -15.88
C VAL A 8 32.70 5.21 -15.36
N ALA A 9 32.58 5.09 -14.03
CA ALA A 9 31.68 4.13 -13.42
C ALA A 9 30.26 4.71 -13.44
N LEU A 10 29.38 4.14 -14.26
CA LEU A 10 27.95 4.45 -14.24
C LEU A 10 27.37 3.88 -12.93
N PRO A 11 26.69 4.68 -12.08
CA PRO A 11 25.92 4.12 -10.98
C PRO A 11 24.82 3.25 -11.59
N SER A 12 24.87 1.95 -11.29
CA SER A 12 23.78 1.03 -11.57
C SER A 12 22.66 1.33 -10.59
N ASN A 13 21.94 2.43 -10.82
CA ASN A 13 20.63 2.66 -10.22
C ASN A 13 19.70 1.61 -10.83
N GLY A 14 19.76 0.39 -10.29
CA GLY A 14 18.72 -0.61 -10.46
C GLY A 14 17.46 -0.06 -9.85
N THR A 15 16.75 0.79 -10.58
CA THR A 15 15.34 1.04 -10.34
C THR A 15 14.69 -0.30 -10.54
N VAL A 16 14.48 -1.01 -9.43
CA VAL A 16 13.58 -2.14 -9.40
C VAL A 16 12.26 -1.54 -9.86
N ILE A 17 11.86 -1.81 -11.11
CA ILE A 17 10.52 -1.52 -11.58
C ILE A 17 9.63 -2.46 -10.78
N LYS A 18 9.35 -2.04 -9.56
CA LYS A 18 8.54 -2.76 -8.59
C LYS A 18 7.17 -2.79 -9.24
N ALA A 19 6.71 -3.98 -9.65
CA ALA A 19 5.44 -4.16 -10.34
C ALA A 19 4.40 -3.20 -9.75
N ASP A 20 3.83 -2.39 -10.63
CA ASP A 20 2.89 -1.32 -10.33
C ASP A 20 1.65 -1.91 -9.64
N TYR A 21 1.74 -2.11 -8.32
CA TYR A 21 0.64 -2.58 -7.48
C TYR A 21 0.04 -1.41 -6.74
N TRP A 22 -1.18 -1.06 -7.15
CA TRP A 22 -1.88 0.13 -6.71
C TRP A 22 -3.19 -0.26 -6.04
N ALA A 23 -3.64 0.60 -5.13
CA ALA A 23 -4.89 0.45 -4.41
C ALA A 23 -5.68 1.76 -4.47
N GLN A 24 -6.99 1.68 -4.67
CA GLN A 24 -7.91 2.80 -4.51
C GLN A 24 -8.92 2.44 -3.43
N PHE A 25 -9.23 3.37 -2.54
CA PHE A 25 -10.26 3.16 -1.52
C PHE A 25 -11.60 3.68 -2.04
N CYS A 26 -12.65 2.87 -1.93
CA CYS A 26 -13.99 3.19 -2.44
C CYS A 26 -15.03 3.24 -1.30
N ASP A 27 -16.16 3.88 -1.57
CA ASP A 27 -17.21 4.15 -0.57
C ASP A 27 -18.22 3.00 -0.44
N ASP A 28 -18.25 2.10 -1.43
CA ASP A 28 -19.08 0.90 -1.49
C ASP A 28 -18.26 -0.38 -1.23
N THR A 29 -18.93 -1.52 -1.17
CA THR A 29 -18.31 -2.85 -0.97
C THR A 29 -17.89 -3.53 -2.28
N ASP A 30 -18.37 -3.02 -3.42
CA ASP A 30 -18.25 -3.61 -4.75
C ASP A 30 -17.23 -2.86 -5.63
N CYS A 31 -16.42 -1.98 -5.03
CA CYS A 31 -15.39 -1.17 -5.69
C CYS A 31 -15.86 -0.40 -6.93
N SER A 32 -17.12 0.06 -6.91
CA SER A 32 -17.76 0.64 -8.09
C SER A 32 -18.06 2.13 -7.95
N GLN A 33 -18.09 2.67 -6.73
CA GLN A 33 -18.55 4.03 -6.44
C GLN A 33 -17.59 4.77 -5.52
N GLY A 34 -17.38 6.06 -5.81
CA GLY A 34 -16.63 6.95 -4.92
C GLY A 34 -15.16 6.59 -4.74
N CYS A 35 -14.57 5.76 -5.61
CA CYS A 35 -13.17 5.39 -5.51
C CYS A 35 -12.25 6.62 -5.59
N GLY A 36 -11.37 6.74 -4.58
CA GLY A 36 -10.41 7.83 -4.45
C GLY A 36 -9.19 7.68 -5.35
N GLU A 37 -8.11 8.33 -4.97
CA GLU A 37 -6.84 8.30 -5.71
C GLU A 37 -6.13 6.94 -5.58
N SER A 38 -5.43 6.55 -6.65
CA SER A 38 -4.61 5.34 -6.64
C SER A 38 -3.32 5.56 -5.87
N VAL A 39 -3.09 4.77 -4.84
CA VAL A 39 -1.89 4.79 -4.02
C VAL A 39 -1.07 3.53 -4.22
N GLN A 40 0.25 3.66 -4.20
CA GLN A 40 1.14 2.52 -4.40
C GLN A 40 1.20 1.67 -3.12
N VAL A 41 0.82 0.41 -3.20
CA VAL A 41 0.78 -0.52 -2.05
C VAL A 41 2.17 -0.70 -1.43
N SER A 42 3.22 -0.57 -2.24
CA SER A 42 4.61 -0.71 -1.79
C SER A 42 5.16 0.46 -1.00
N ASN A 43 4.59 1.66 -1.12
CA ASN A 43 5.07 2.85 -0.41
C ASN A 43 3.95 3.90 -0.21
N PRO A 44 2.89 3.60 0.55
CA PRO A 44 1.74 4.49 0.64
C PRO A 44 1.86 5.54 1.74
N GLY A 45 2.81 5.40 2.66
CA GLY A 45 2.77 6.17 3.91
C GLY A 45 1.49 5.87 4.70
N CYS A 46 1.05 6.83 5.52
CA CYS A 46 -0.23 6.76 6.20
C CYS A 46 -1.34 7.35 5.31
N LEU A 47 -2.42 6.60 5.13
CA LEU A 47 -3.55 6.95 4.28
C LEU A 47 -4.76 7.29 5.14
N ASN A 48 -5.18 8.54 5.16
CA ASN A 48 -6.34 8.98 5.94
C ASN A 48 -7.65 8.76 5.16
N GLU A 49 -7.99 7.49 4.96
CA GLU A 49 -9.11 7.01 4.14
C GLU A 49 -10.32 6.63 5.02
N SER A 50 -10.70 7.52 5.94
CA SER A 50 -11.79 7.29 6.90
C SER A 50 -13.13 7.01 6.20
N GLY A 51 -13.87 6.00 6.68
CA GLY A 51 -15.22 5.68 6.19
C GLY A 51 -15.29 4.84 4.92
N ARG A 52 -14.15 4.47 4.34
CA ARG A 52 -14.07 3.64 3.13
C ARG A 52 -14.47 2.20 3.41
N ARG A 53 -15.06 1.56 2.40
CA ARG A 53 -15.67 0.22 2.52
C ARG A 53 -15.02 -0.84 1.66
N SER A 54 -14.31 -0.47 0.59
CA SER A 54 -13.56 -1.43 -0.20
C SER A 54 -12.25 -0.86 -0.72
N ILE A 55 -11.36 -1.76 -1.10
CA ILE A 55 -10.10 -1.45 -1.77
C ILE A 55 -10.11 -2.11 -3.15
N LEU A 56 -10.01 -1.29 -4.18
CA LEU A 56 -9.79 -1.72 -5.56
C LEU A 56 -8.30 -1.79 -5.85
N PHE A 57 -7.80 -2.99 -6.10
CA PHE A 57 -6.42 -3.26 -6.47
C PHE A 57 -6.24 -3.27 -7.99
N HIS A 58 -5.14 -2.67 -8.43
CA HIS A 58 -4.72 -2.63 -9.82
C HIS A 58 -3.30 -3.16 -9.98
N GLY A 59 -3.04 -3.80 -11.12
CA GLY A 59 -1.75 -4.40 -11.43
C GLY A 59 -1.53 -5.73 -10.70
N GLY A 60 -0.27 -6.06 -10.42
CA GLY A 60 0.13 -7.35 -9.87
C GLY A 60 0.93 -7.21 -8.58
N ALA A 61 0.50 -7.90 -7.53
CA ALA A 61 1.28 -8.01 -6.30
C ALA A 61 2.66 -8.63 -6.60
N ASN A 62 3.71 -8.00 -6.10
CA ASN A 62 5.11 -8.46 -6.23
C ASN A 62 5.67 -9.00 -4.90
N GLY A 63 4.79 -9.35 -3.97
CA GLY A 63 5.12 -9.90 -2.67
C GLY A 63 3.89 -9.91 -1.77
N ASP A 64 4.07 -10.42 -0.55
CA ASP A 64 3.06 -10.37 0.48
C ASP A 64 2.94 -8.96 1.06
N TYR A 65 1.71 -8.48 1.17
CA TYR A 65 1.39 -7.20 1.76
C TYR A 65 0.35 -7.38 2.85
N ALA A 66 0.37 -6.49 3.83
CA ALA A 66 -0.65 -6.39 4.84
C ALA A 66 -1.17 -4.96 4.95
N LEU A 67 -2.46 -4.83 5.27
CA LEU A 67 -3.13 -3.57 5.55
C LEU A 67 -3.20 -3.39 7.06
N VAL A 68 -2.45 -2.42 7.57
CA VAL A 68 -2.54 -1.94 8.94
C VAL A 68 -3.69 -0.95 9.03
N VAL A 69 -4.53 -1.13 10.04
CA VAL A 69 -5.67 -0.28 10.35
C VAL A 69 -5.38 0.47 11.64
N SER A 70 -5.59 1.77 11.61
CA SER A 70 -5.31 2.67 12.74
C SER A 70 -6.55 3.47 13.12
N PRO A 71 -6.80 3.66 14.43
CA PRO A 71 -7.99 4.34 14.92
C PRO A 71 -7.93 5.86 14.76
N SER A 72 -6.75 6.42 14.43
CA SER A 72 -6.52 7.86 14.28
C SER A 72 -5.83 8.18 12.95
N GLY A 73 -6.20 9.28 12.31
CA GLY A 73 -5.80 9.66 10.94
C GLY A 73 -4.29 9.76 10.60
N ASN A 74 -3.40 9.65 11.59
CA ASN A 74 -1.94 9.74 11.42
C ASN A 74 -1.23 8.38 11.57
N CYS A 75 -1.96 7.27 11.59
CA CYS A 75 -1.44 5.92 11.79
C CYS A 75 -0.48 5.77 12.99
N PRO A 76 -0.84 6.26 14.21
CA PRO A 76 0.07 6.25 15.35
C PRO A 76 0.39 4.83 15.86
N CYS A 77 -0.55 3.90 15.67
CA CYS A 77 -0.48 2.52 16.11
C CYS A 77 -1.34 1.62 15.20
N GLN A 78 -1.12 0.31 15.26
CA GLN A 78 -1.88 -0.72 14.58
C GLN A 78 -2.91 -1.28 15.55
N GLU A 79 -4.18 -0.93 15.38
CA GLU A 79 -5.29 -1.52 16.14
C GLU A 79 -5.67 -2.88 15.55
N ASN A 80 -5.72 -2.93 14.22
CA ASN A 80 -6.03 -4.14 13.47
C ASN A 80 -5.10 -4.28 12.27
N CYS A 81 -4.99 -5.50 11.75
CA CYS A 81 -4.25 -5.76 10.54
C CYS A 81 -4.80 -6.97 9.80
N ALA A 82 -4.81 -6.89 8.47
CA ALA A 82 -5.21 -7.99 7.61
C ALA A 82 -4.22 -8.16 6.46
N SER A 83 -3.95 -9.42 6.09
CA SER A 83 -3.19 -9.73 4.88
C SER A 83 -3.97 -9.29 3.65
N VAL A 84 -3.29 -8.62 2.71
CA VAL A 84 -3.87 -8.24 1.43
C VAL A 84 -4.18 -9.51 0.64
N PRO A 85 -5.43 -9.72 0.18
CA PRO A 85 -5.79 -10.92 -0.55
C PRO A 85 -5.09 -10.96 -1.91
N THR A 86 -4.55 -12.12 -2.28
CA THR A 86 -3.94 -12.34 -3.59
C THR A 86 -4.99 -12.81 -4.59
N GLY A 87 -4.92 -12.33 -5.84
CA GLY A 87 -5.87 -12.70 -6.90
C GLY A 87 -7.25 -12.04 -6.80
N THR A 88 -7.44 -11.14 -5.83
CA THR A 88 -8.66 -10.35 -5.69
C THR A 88 -8.42 -8.92 -6.16
N THR A 89 -9.29 -8.42 -7.03
CA THR A 89 -9.27 -7.03 -7.48
C THR A 89 -10.07 -6.12 -6.55
N CYS A 90 -11.17 -6.59 -5.98
CA CYS A 90 -11.98 -5.83 -5.04
C CYS A 90 -12.02 -6.49 -3.67
N TRP A 91 -11.49 -5.80 -2.66
CA TRP A 91 -11.46 -6.29 -1.29
C TRP A 91 -12.40 -5.48 -0.40
N ASP A 92 -13.42 -6.15 0.14
CA ASP A 92 -14.30 -5.58 1.15
C ASP A 92 -13.54 -5.36 2.48
N ILE A 93 -13.51 -4.10 2.90
CA ILE A 93 -12.94 -3.63 4.17
C ILE A 93 -13.99 -2.92 5.03
N SER A 94 -15.29 -3.13 4.76
CA SER A 94 -16.40 -2.46 5.46
C SER A 94 -16.39 -2.69 6.98
N GLN A 95 -15.81 -3.80 7.42
CA GLN A 95 -15.52 -4.09 8.83
C GLN A 95 -14.56 -3.08 9.50
N TYR A 96 -13.81 -2.30 8.72
CA TYR A 96 -12.92 -1.22 9.15
C TYR A 96 -13.46 0.18 8.84
N ALA A 97 -14.74 0.30 8.45
CA ALA A 97 -15.32 1.60 8.07
C ALA A 97 -15.35 2.63 9.22
N SER A 98 -15.20 2.19 10.48
CA SER A 98 -15.07 3.08 11.65
C SER A 98 -13.63 3.57 11.90
N SER A 99 -12.65 3.03 11.18
CA SER A 99 -11.24 3.40 11.32
C SER A 99 -10.93 4.65 10.51
N GLN A 100 -9.94 5.42 10.97
CA GLN A 100 -9.62 6.71 10.35
C GLN A 100 -8.53 6.60 9.28
N SER A 101 -7.54 5.74 9.49
CA SER A 101 -6.43 5.62 8.54
C SER A 101 -5.92 4.21 8.36
N PHE A 102 -5.28 4.01 7.23
CA PHE A 102 -4.75 2.74 6.76
C PHE A 102 -3.29 2.89 6.35
N ARG A 103 -2.52 1.82 6.42
CA ARG A 103 -1.15 1.78 5.91
C ARG A 103 -0.88 0.40 5.34
N PHE A 104 -0.43 0.33 4.09
CA PHE A 104 0.14 -0.92 3.59
C PHE A 104 1.56 -1.11 4.08
N ILE A 105 1.89 -2.33 4.48
CA ILE A 105 3.23 -2.77 4.84
C ILE A 105 3.60 -4.00 4.03
N GLY A 106 4.88 -4.15 3.71
CA GLY A 106 5.38 -5.41 3.14
C GLY A 106 5.50 -6.47 4.24
N GLY A 107 5.13 -7.71 3.91
CA GLY A 107 5.17 -8.85 4.82
C GLY A 107 3.85 -9.07 5.56
N SER A 108 3.95 -9.36 6.85
CA SER A 108 2.83 -9.85 7.67
C SER A 108 2.43 -8.88 8.77
N CYS A 109 1.23 -9.08 9.29
CA CYS A 109 0.70 -8.32 10.43
C CYS A 109 1.52 -8.53 11.70
N SER A 110 1.77 -7.42 12.41
CA SER A 110 2.27 -7.46 13.80
C SER A 110 1.11 -7.62 14.78
N GLY A 111 1.38 -7.68 16.08
CA GLY A 111 0.33 -7.59 17.11
C GLY A 111 -0.27 -6.20 17.22
N ASN A 112 -1.44 -6.09 17.86
CA ASN A 112 -2.02 -4.80 18.23
C ASN A 112 -1.04 -4.04 19.15
N ASN A 113 -0.73 -2.79 18.81
CA ASN A 113 0.11 -1.90 19.62
C ASN A 113 -0.55 -0.54 19.91
N CYS A 114 -1.87 -0.48 19.72
CA CYS A 114 -2.78 0.40 20.42
C CYS A 114 -3.26 -0.33 21.71
#